data_AF-A0A645FTQ1-F1
#
_entry.id   AF-A0A645FTQ1-F1
#
_cell.length_a   1.000
_cell.length_b   1.000
_cell.length_c   1.000
_cell.angle_alpha   90.00
_cell.angle_beta   90.00
_cell.angle_gamma   90.00
#
_symmetry.space_group_name_H-M   'P 1'
#
loop_
_entity.id
_entity.type
_entity.pdbx_description
1 polymer ?
#
loop_
_entity_poly.entity_id
_entity_poly.type
_entity_poly.pdbx_seq_one_letter_code
_entity_poly.pdbx_strand_id
1 'polypeptide(L)' 'MDPVGNEVGTPVIRINGHSLFGPVISPAPKGEAAGRLFDGVSLVTEYEGFYELKRSRTSGPIFD' A
#
# COMPACT_ATOMS: atom_id res chain seq x y z
N MET A 1 -3.98 18.63 -7.13
CA MET A 1 -5.03 17.63 -6.87
C MET A 1 -4.42 16.55 -6.00
N ASP A 2 -5.14 16.11 -4.97
CA ASP A 2 -4.61 15.09 -4.05
C ASP A 2 -4.27 13.80 -4.81
N PRO A 3 -3.14 13.14 -4.52
CA PRO A 3 -2.60 12.06 -5.34
C PRO A 3 -3.58 10.90 -5.59
N VAL A 4 -4.53 10.71 -4.67
CA VAL A 4 -5.48 9.59 -4.61
C VAL A 4 -6.94 10.06 -4.49
N GLY A 5 -7.21 11.33 -4.83
CA GLY A 5 -8.51 11.97 -4.62
C GLY A 5 -8.74 12.40 -3.16
N ASN A 6 -9.83 13.12 -2.91
CA ASN A 6 -10.14 13.71 -1.60
C ASN A 6 -10.75 12.71 -0.60
N GLU A 7 -10.93 11.44 -0.99
CA GLU A 7 -11.73 10.44 -0.25
C GLU A 7 -10.88 9.46 0.60
N VAL A 8 -9.55 9.61 0.63
CA VAL A 8 -8.67 8.68 1.34
C VAL A 8 -7.69 9.37 2.30
N GLY A 9 -7.24 8.62 3.32
CA GLY A 9 -6.31 9.09 4.34
C GLY A 9 -4.84 8.74 4.04
N THR A 10 -4.02 8.77 5.09
CA THR A 10 -2.63 8.29 5.07
C THR A 10 -2.60 6.79 5.42
N PRO A 11 -1.72 5.97 4.81
CA PRO A 11 -0.59 6.31 3.93
C PRO A 11 -0.91 6.34 2.43
N VAL A 12 -0.09 7.08 1.67
CA VAL A 12 -0.14 7.16 0.20
C VAL A 12 1.24 6.89 -0.38
N ILE A 13 1.32 6.03 -1.40
CA ILE A 13 2.55 5.71 -2.14
C ILE A 13 2.33 5.89 -3.64
N ARG A 14 3.41 6.20 -4.38
CA ARG A 14 3.40 6.25 -5.85
C ARG A 14 4.34 5.20 -6.42
N ILE A 15 3.78 4.27 -7.20
CA ILE A 15 4.48 3.14 -7.83
C ILE A 15 3.95 2.98 -9.25
N ASN A 16 4.83 2.72 -10.23
CA ASN A 16 4.45 2.49 -11.63
C ASN A 16 3.56 3.58 -12.24
N GLY A 17 3.72 4.84 -11.83
CA GLY A 17 2.90 5.96 -12.32
C GLY A 17 1.50 6.05 -11.70
N HIS A 18 1.14 5.12 -10.81
CA HIS A 18 -0.11 5.11 -10.06
C HIS A 18 0.11 5.62 -8.64
N SER A 19 -0.87 6.35 -8.12
CA SER A 19 -0.91 6.77 -6.72
C SER A 19 -1.91 5.88 -6.00
N LEU A 20 -1.54 5.33 -4.84
CA LEU A 20 -2.31 4.31 -4.14
C LEU A 20 -2.44 4.68 -2.67
N PHE A 21 -3.63 4.46 -2.11
CA PHE A 21 -3.80 4.40 -0.66
C PHE A 21 -3.25 3.05 -0.16
N GLY A 22 -2.38 3.11 0.85
CA GLY A 22 -1.67 1.95 1.36
C GLY A 22 -0.24 1.78 0.82
N PRO A 23 0.36 0.58 0.97
CA PRO A 23 -0.18 -0.55 1.71
C PRO A 23 -0.35 -0.20 3.21
N VAL A 24 -1.53 -0.52 3.76
CA VAL A 24 -1.83 -0.31 5.19
C VAL A 24 -1.38 -1.55 5.97
N ILE A 25 -0.34 -1.43 6.79
CA ILE A 25 0.35 -2.58 7.39
C ILE A 25 0.56 -2.36 8.90
N SER A 26 0.42 -3.42 9.70
CA SER A 26 0.70 -3.42 11.14
C SER A 26 1.04 -4.85 11.60
N PRO A 27 2.24 -5.13 12.17
CA PRO A 27 3.41 -4.24 12.30
C PRO A 27 4.12 -4.01 10.95
N ALA A 28 4.98 -2.99 10.85
CA ALA A 28 5.77 -2.77 9.64
C ALA A 28 6.73 -3.95 9.36
N PRO A 29 6.83 -4.42 8.09
CA PRO A 29 7.75 -5.50 7.75
C PRO A 29 9.20 -5.02 7.87
N LYS A 30 10.12 -5.94 8.19
CA LYS A 30 11.56 -5.66 8.35
C LYS A 30 12.39 -6.62 7.49
N GLY A 31 13.60 -6.20 7.11
CA GLY A 31 14.54 -7.01 6.34
C GLY A 31 13.96 -7.51 5.01
N GLU A 32 14.26 -8.76 4.66
CA GLU A 32 13.83 -9.39 3.41
C GLU A 32 12.29 -9.42 3.24
N ALA A 33 11.54 -9.52 4.34
CA ALA A 33 10.09 -9.51 4.28
C ALA A 33 9.55 -8.16 3.75
N ALA A 34 10.25 -7.05 4.00
CA ALA A 34 9.88 -5.74 3.48
C ALA A 34 10.08 -5.67 1.96
N GLY A 35 11.21 -6.16 1.46
CA GLY A 35 11.50 -6.24 0.02
C GLY A 35 10.46 -7.10 -0.71
N ARG A 36 10.24 -8.32 -0.22
CA ARG A 36 9.23 -9.23 -0.80
C ARG A 36 7.82 -8.64 -0.85
N LEU A 37 7.41 -7.90 0.19
CA LEU A 37 6.11 -7.23 0.19
C LEU A 37 6.07 -6.12 -0.86
N PHE A 38 7.13 -5.31 -0.94
CA PHE A 38 7.23 -4.25 -1.93
C PHE A 38 7.20 -4.81 -3.36
N ASP A 39 7.92 -5.89 -3.66
CA ASP A 39 7.91 -6.56 -4.96
C ASP A 39 6.50 -7.01 -5.34
N GLY A 40 5.76 -7.62 -4.41
CA GLY A 40 4.38 -8.04 -4.63
C GLY A 40 3.43 -6.87 -4.88
N VAL A 41 3.59 -5.76 -4.15
CA VAL A 41 2.81 -4.53 -4.38
C VAL A 41 3.15 -3.93 -5.74
N SER A 42 4.44 -3.86 -6.11
CA SER A 42 4.87 -3.37 -7.42
C SER A 42 4.27 -4.19 -8.55
N LEU A 43 4.34 -5.52 -8.45
CA LEU A 43 3.85 -6.43 -9.49
C LEU A 43 2.36 -6.23 -9.80
N VAL A 44 1.50 -6.16 -8.78
CA VAL A 44 0.05 -5.98 -9.04
C VAL A 44 -0.27 -4.61 -9.65
N THR A 45 0.57 -3.60 -9.41
CA THR A 45 0.39 -2.25 -9.94
C THR A 45 0.88 -2.08 -11.38
N GLU A 46 1.50 -3.09 -11.99
CA GLU A 46 1.83 -3.07 -13.42
C GLU A 46 0.59 -3.26 -14.31
N TYR A 47 -0.48 -3.85 -13.76
CA TYR A 47 -1.71 -4.06 -14.50
C TYR A 47 -2.60 -2.80 -14.42
N GLU A 48 -2.83 -2.14 -15.56
CA GLU A 48 -3.59 -0.87 -15.61
C GLU A 48 -5.00 -0.97 -15.00
N GLY A 49 -5.62 -2.15 -15.03
CA GLY A 49 -6.94 -2.40 -14.44
C GLY A 49 -6.94 -2.74 -12.95
N PHE A 50 -5.80 -2.65 -12.25
CA PHE A 50 -5.72 -2.87 -10.82
C PHE A 50 -6.11 -1.61 -10.05
N TYR A 51 -7.18 -1.69 -9.25
CA TYR A 51 -7.70 -0.54 -8.51
C TYR A 51 -7.67 -0.73 -6.98
N GLU A 52 -7.94 -1.93 -6.46
CA GLU A 52 -7.97 -2.15 -5.01
C GLU A 52 -7.68 -3.61 -4.61
N LEU A 53 -6.97 -3.76 -3.50
CA LEU A 53 -6.87 -5.00 -2.74
C LEU A 53 -7.05 -4.68 -1.25
N LYS A 54 -8.06 -5.27 -0.60
CA LYS A 54 -8.43 -4.93 0.78
C LYS A 54 -8.84 -6.14 1.60
N ARG A 55 -8.48 -6.12 2.88
CA ARG A 55 -9.04 -6.98 3.94
C ARG A 55 -9.43 -6.14 5.16
N SER A 56 -10.34 -6.66 5.97
CA SER A 56 -10.72 -6.03 7.25
C SER A 56 -9.52 -5.91 8.18
N ARG A 57 -9.30 -4.71 8.72
CA ARG A 57 -8.25 -4.44 9.70
C ARG A 57 -8.70 -4.86 11.09
N THR A 58 -7.94 -5.74 11.73
CA THR A 58 -8.22 -6.27 13.08
C THR A 58 -7.24 -5.77 14.15
N SER A 59 -6.25 -4.95 13.77
CA SER A 59 -5.24 -4.39 14.67
C SER A 59 -4.85 -2.97 14.24
N GLY A 60 -4.53 -2.12 15.22
CA GLY A 60 -4.02 -0.77 14.98
C GLY A 60 -2.52 -0.74 14.66
N PRO A 61 -1.94 0.46 14.48
CA PRO A 61 -0.50 0.64 14.30
C PRO A 61 0.31 0.05 15.47
N ILE A 62 1.46 -0.54 15.13
CA ILE A 62 2.46 -1.06 16.10
C ILE A 62 3.80 -0.40 15.74
N PHE A 63 4.46 0.23 16.71
CA PHE A 63 5.56 1.19 16.49
C PHE A 63 6.97 0.67 16.91
N ASP A 64 7.09 -0.64 17.12
CA ASP A 64 8.30 -1.32 17.59
C ASP A 64 9.29 -1.69 16.47
#